data_AF-A0A254QQ92-F1
#
_entry.id   AF-A0A254QQ92-F1
#
_cell.length_a   1.000
_cell.length_b   1.000
_cell.length_c   1.000
_cell.angle_alpha   90.00
_cell.angle_beta   90.00
_cell.angle_gamma   90.00
#
_symmetry.space_group_name_H-M   'P 1'
#
loop_
_entity.id
_entity.type
_entity.pdbx_description
1 polymer ?
#
loop_
_entity_poly.entity_id
_entity_poly.type
_entity_poly.pdbx_seq_one_letter_code
_entity_poly.pdbx_strand_id
1 'polypeptide(L)' 'MIYPIIFIVALVLIMIYSRPETRGCRWRMDKRRDTEEQSFFRCAACGAEVMSDTGKPPQTCLKT' A
#
# COMPACT_ATOMS: atom_id res chain seq x y z
N MET A 1 11.56 -36.10 -11.65
CA MET A 1 10.34 -35.36 -12.06
C MET A 1 10.08 -34.19 -11.10
N ILE A 2 11.02 -33.25 -10.97
CA ILE A 2 10.98 -32.19 -9.93
C ILE A 2 10.44 -30.84 -10.45
N TYR A 3 10.41 -30.68 -11.77
CA TYR A 3 9.90 -29.51 -12.49
C TYR A 3 8.50 -29.02 -12.05
N PRO A 4 7.48 -29.89 -11.86
CA PRO A 4 6.15 -29.40 -11.46
C PRO A 4 6.16 -28.81 -10.04
N ILE A 5 7.00 -29.33 -9.15
CA ILE A 5 7.10 -28.85 -7.77
C ILE A 5 7.68 -27.44 -7.75
N ILE A 6 8.76 -27.20 -8.52
CA ILE A 6 9.39 -25.87 -8.62
C ILE A 6 8.43 -24.85 -9.22
N PHE A 7 7.63 -25.25 -10.21
CA PHE A 7 6.65 -24.37 -10.85
C PHE A 7 5.55 -23.93 -9.87
N ILE A 8 5.01 -24.86 -9.08
CA ILE A 8 4.00 -24.55 -8.06
C ILE A 8 4.58 -23.63 -6.99
N VAL A 9 5.80 -23.90 -6.50
CA VAL A 9 6.46 -23.05 -5.51
C VAL A 9 6.68 -21.63 -6.05
N ALA A 10 7.12 -21.49 -7.30
CA ALA A 10 7.28 -20.19 -7.94
C ALA A 10 5.95 -19.42 -8.03
N LEU A 11 4.84 -20.08 -8.39
CA LEU A 11 3.51 -19.44 -8.43
C LEU A 11 3.03 -18.98 -7.05
N VAL A 12 3.23 -19.81 -6.02
CA VAL A 12 2.86 -19.46 -4.63
C VAL A 12 3.69 -18.28 -4.13
N LEU A 13 5.00 -18.29 -4.39
CA LEU A 13 5.88 -17.17 -4.06
C LEU A 13 5.46 -15.91 -4.79
N ILE A 14 5.12 -15.98 -6.08
CA ILE A 14 4.61 -14.83 -6.83
C ILE A 14 3.29 -14.34 -6.25
N MET A 15 2.38 -15.21 -5.80
CA MET A 15 1.13 -14.77 -5.17
C MET A 15 1.36 -14.09 -3.80
N ILE A 16 2.29 -14.59 -2.99
CA ILE A 16 2.60 -14.03 -1.67
C ILE A 16 3.42 -12.72 -1.80
N TYR A 17 4.41 -12.70 -2.70
CA TYR A 17 5.29 -11.54 -2.91
C TYR A 17 4.74 -10.52 -3.90
N SER A 18 3.78 -10.89 -4.75
CA SER A 18 2.92 -9.90 -5.39
C SER A 18 2.08 -9.32 -4.28
N ARG A 19 2.58 -8.25 -3.67
CA ARG A 19 1.80 -7.32 -2.87
C ARG A 19 1.14 -6.35 -3.83
N PRO A 20 -0.05 -6.63 -4.40
CA PRO A 20 -0.75 -5.69 -5.28
C PRO A 20 -1.09 -4.39 -4.54
N GLU A 21 -1.22 -4.47 -3.22
CA GLU A 21 -1.43 -3.37 -2.31
C GLU A 21 -0.38 -2.27 -2.48
N THR A 22 0.92 -2.57 -2.49
CA THR A 22 1.96 -1.53 -2.56
C THR A 22 2.16 -0.97 -3.97
N ARG A 23 1.80 -1.72 -5.02
CA ARG A 23 2.10 -1.37 -6.41
C ARG A 23 1.16 -0.33 -7.02
N GLY A 24 0.05 -0.04 -6.34
CA GLY A 24 -0.95 0.95 -6.77
C GLY A 24 -1.24 2.04 -5.73
N CYS A 25 -0.55 2.07 -4.57
CA CYS A 25 -0.92 3.02 -3.52
C CYS A 25 -0.70 4.46 -3.98
N ARG A 26 -1.83 5.13 -4.22
CA ARG A 26 -1.91 6.51 -4.69
C ARG A 26 -2.44 7.36 -3.55
N TRP A 27 -1.52 7.81 -2.71
CA TRP A 27 -1.82 8.72 -1.63
C TRP A 27 -2.29 10.06 -2.20
N ARG A 28 -3.46 10.50 -1.74
CA ARG A 28 -4.03 11.81 -2.02
C ARG A 28 -4.13 12.55 -0.69
N MET A 29 -3.70 13.79 -0.70
CA MET A 29 -3.87 14.69 0.44
C MET A 29 -5.30 15.22 0.42
N ASP A 30 -6.06 14.93 1.47
CA ASP A 30 -7.43 15.39 1.63
C ASP A 30 -7.45 16.71 2.39
N LYS A 31 -7.29 17.83 1.67
CA LYS A 31 -7.29 19.19 2.24
C LYS A 31 -8.55 19.55 3.04
N ARG A 32 -9.61 18.74 2.92
CA ARG A 32 -10.88 18.93 3.63
C ARG A 32 -10.88 18.36 5.05
N ARG A 33 -9.99 17.41 5.34
CA ARG A 33 -9.74 16.90 6.71
C ARG A 33 -8.41 17.41 7.28
N ASP A 34 -7.60 18.12 6.49
CA ASP A 34 -6.38 18.77 6.98
C ASP A 34 -6.71 19.68 8.17
N THR A 35 -6.03 19.43 9.29
CA THR A 35 -6.03 20.29 10.46
C THR A 35 -4.72 21.07 10.45
N GLU A 36 -4.66 22.25 11.08
CA GLU A 36 -3.48 23.15 11.06
C GLU A 36 -2.16 22.47 11.50
N GLU A 37 -2.23 21.35 12.24
CA GLU A 37 -1.08 20.57 12.70
C GLU A 37 -0.88 19.24 11.95
N GLN A 38 -1.88 18.71 11.24
CA GLN A 38 -1.80 17.35 10.68
C GLN A 38 -2.42 17.25 9.29
N SER A 39 -1.63 16.72 8.36
CA SER A 39 -2.08 16.48 7.00
C SER A 39 -2.70 15.11 6.85
N PHE A 40 -3.94 15.08 6.38
CA PHE A 40 -4.66 13.83 6.15
C PHE A 40 -4.34 13.27 4.76
N PHE A 41 -3.85 12.04 4.73
CA PHE A 41 -3.58 11.31 3.50
C PHE A 41 -4.50 10.09 3.40
N ARG A 42 -5.18 9.97 2.26
CA ARG A 42 -6.00 8.81 1.92
C ARG A 42 -5.49 8.15 0.66
N CYS A 43 -5.34 6.84 0.67
CA CYS A 43 -4.97 6.08 -0.50
C CYS A 43 -6.20 5.85 -1.39
N ALA A 44 -6.17 6.36 -2.62
CA ALA A 44 -7.26 6.17 -3.58
C ALA A 44 -7.36 4.73 -4.14
N ALA A 45 -6.34 3.89 -3.92
CA ALA A 45 -6.29 2.53 -4.44
C ALA A 45 -6.73 1.47 -3.41
N CYS A 46 -6.30 1.60 -2.15
CA CYS A 46 -6.65 0.64 -1.09
C CYS A 46 -7.61 1.20 -0.05
N GLY A 47 -7.86 2.51 -0.03
CA GLY A 47 -8.74 3.16 0.94
C GLY A 47 -8.10 3.45 2.30
N ALA A 48 -6.85 3.04 2.55
CA ALA A 48 -6.14 3.33 3.79
C ALA A 48 -6.07 4.84 4.05
N GLU A 49 -6.34 5.26 5.28
CA GLU A 49 -6.22 6.64 5.75
C GLU A 49 -5.11 6.75 6.80
N VAL A 50 -4.33 7.83 6.73
CA VAL A 50 -3.30 8.14 7.71
C VAL A 50 -3.27 9.64 7.97
N MET A 51 -3.01 9.99 9.22
CA MET A 51 -2.67 11.35 9.63
C MET A 51 -1.14 11.44 9.67
N SER A 52 -0.58 12.29 8.82
CA SER A 52 0.85 12.56 8.79
C SER A 52 1.09 13.94 9.39
N ASP A 53 1.79 13.97 10.51
CA ASP A 53 2.22 15.20 11.19
C ASP A 53 3.25 15.99 10.35
N THR A 54 4.02 15.28 9.52
CA THR A 54 5.12 15.87 8.73
C THR A 54 4.69 16.44 7.38
N GLY A 55 3.39 16.43 7.05
CA GLY A 55 2.88 16.91 5.76
C GLY A 55 3.34 16.10 4.55
N LYS A 56 3.92 14.90 4.77
CA LYS A 56 4.44 14.02 3.71
C LYS A 56 3.61 12.73 3.61
N PRO A 57 3.35 12.23 2.39
CA PRO A 57 2.67 10.95 2.21
C PRO A 57 3.55 9.80 2.74
N PRO A 58 2.95 8.76 3.34
CA PRO A 58 3.71 7.61 3.83
C PRO A 58 4.31 6.83 2.64
N GLN A 59 5.57 6.43 2.76
CA GLN A 59 6.28 5.67 1.73
C GLN A 59 5.82 4.21 1.62
N THR A 60 5.10 3.72 2.63
CA THR A 60 4.54 2.36 2.67
C THR A 60 3.02 2.42 2.70
N CYS A 61 2.38 1.45 2.06
CA CYS A 61 0.94 1.36 2.11
C CYS A 61 0.46 0.81 3.46
N LEU A 62 -0.35 1.58 4.19
CA LEU A 62 -0.82 1.29 5.55
C LEU A 62 -2.11 0.47 5.55
N LYS A 63 -2.30 -0.40 4.55
CA LYS A 63 -3.45 -1.32 4.53
C LYS A 63 -3.18 -2.40 5.59
N THR A 64 -3.88 -2.34 6.72
CA THR A 64 -3.94 -3.42 7.71
C THR A 64 -4.92 -4.50 7.25
#